data_AF-A0A1Z9UBP6-F1
#
_entry.id   AF-A0A1Z9UBP6-F1
#
_cell.length_a   1.000
_cell.length_b   1.000
_cell.length_c   1.000
_cell.angle_alpha   90.00
_cell.angle_beta   90.00
_cell.angle_gamma   90.00
#
_symmetry.space_group_name_H-M   'P 1'
#
loop_
_entity.id
_entity.type
_entity.pdbx_description
1 polymer ?
#
loop_
_entity_poly.entity_id
_entity_poly.type
_entity_poly.pdbx_seq_one_letter_code
_entity_poly.pdbx_strand_id
1 'polypeptide(L)'
;MKTSQVVSATKRKLIHIIGKRLLRLINKVQNHCSIVPTSPFLPNETFSWISALEEQFPKIIKEFDEVWKDPSKIPAFHQMSPDQARISKEDYWKTYAFFIFGNAVIENCSKCTETTEVLNKIPNLQNAWFSILAPKYHIPPHRGPTKALIRCHLGLKVPGNANSCWIRVDNEVRGWSEGQCILFDDTFEHEVQNNTSEYRAVLFIDVERPMNRVGQLINTLILNMMKATRYVKDPLNNMKKWNKNLSEKHK
;
A
#
# COMPACT_ATOMS: atom_id res chain seq x y z
N MET A 1 9.58 39.46 -8.66
CA MET A 1 9.66 39.48 -7.19
C MET A 1 9.23 38.13 -6.63
N LYS A 2 10.17 37.36 -6.06
CA LYS A 2 9.91 36.07 -5.39
C LYS A 2 9.66 36.34 -3.91
N THR A 3 8.42 36.25 -3.45
CA THR A 3 8.07 36.36 -2.03
C THR A 3 8.01 34.96 -1.42
N SER A 4 9.15 34.38 -1.05
CA SER A 4 9.17 33.16 -0.22
C SER A 4 9.00 33.55 1.24
N GLN A 5 7.82 33.31 1.81
CA GLN A 5 7.59 33.46 3.25
C GLN A 5 8.40 32.41 4.03
N VAL A 6 9.47 32.86 4.67
CA VAL A 6 10.17 32.08 5.70
C VAL A 6 9.26 32.04 6.92
N VAL A 7 8.50 30.97 7.09
CA VAL A 7 7.68 30.76 8.30
C VAL A 7 8.63 30.56 9.49
N SER A 8 8.52 31.40 10.53
CA SER A 8 9.38 31.32 11.72
C SER A 8 9.29 29.95 12.40
N ALA A 9 10.37 29.51 13.05
CA ALA A 9 10.45 28.19 13.69
C ALA A 9 9.32 27.96 14.72
N THR A 10 8.92 29.01 15.44
CA THR A 10 7.80 28.99 16.39
C THR A 10 6.45 28.79 15.71
N LYS A 11 6.20 29.48 14.58
CA LYS A 11 4.99 29.28 13.78
C LYS A 11 4.95 27.87 13.19
N ARG A 12 6.07 27.33 12.71
CA ARG A 12 6.20 25.94 12.25
C ARG A 12 5.87 24.93 13.36
N LYS A 13 6.41 25.14 14.57
CA LYS A 13 6.12 24.29 15.74
C LYS A 13 4.64 24.32 16.12
N LEU A 14 4.02 25.50 16.10
CA LEU A 14 2.59 25.66 16.41
C LEU A 14 1.70 24.98 15.36
N ILE A 15 1.99 25.17 14.07
CA ILE A 15 1.29 24.48 12.96
C ILE A 15 1.40 22.97 13.14
N HIS A 16 2.57 22.45 13.51
CA HIS A 16 2.78 21.03 13.75
C HIS A 16 1.96 20.50 14.92
N ILE A 17 1.88 21.25 16.02
CA ILE A 17 1.08 20.87 17.20
C ILE A 17 -0.41 20.87 16.87
N ILE A 18 -0.89 21.92 16.19
CA ILE A 18 -2.29 22.04 15.77
C ILE A 18 -2.64 20.91 14.79
N GLY A 19 -1.79 20.66 13.79
CA GLY A 19 -1.94 19.55 12.86
C GLY A 19 -2.01 18.19 13.57
N LYS A 20 -1.12 17.93 14.53
CA LYS A 20 -1.16 16.71 15.35
C LYS A 20 -2.42 16.59 16.20
N ARG A 21 -2.99 17.69 16.70
CA ARG A 21 -4.26 17.67 17.43
C ARG A 21 -5.42 17.37 16.49
N LEU A 22 -5.45 18.01 15.33
CA LEU A 22 -6.47 17.78 14.29
C LEU A 22 -6.45 16.31 13.82
N LEU A 23 -5.29 15.76 13.50
CA LEU A 23 -5.15 14.36 13.09
C LEU A 23 -5.63 13.39 14.18
N ARG A 24 -5.32 13.66 15.46
CA ARG A 24 -5.84 12.84 16.57
C ARG A 24 -7.36 12.91 16.69
N LEU A 25 -7.95 14.09 16.48
CA LEU A 25 -9.41 14.25 16.48
C LEU A 25 -10.05 13.49 15.31
N ILE A 26 -9.50 13.64 14.11
CA ILE A 26 -9.94 12.92 12.91
C ILE A 26 -9.88 11.42 13.15
N ASN A 27 -8.76 10.90 13.67
CA ASN A 27 -8.62 9.48 13.99
C ASN A 27 -9.64 9.00 15.02
N LYS A 28 -9.96 9.82 16.03
CA LYS A 28 -10.98 9.49 17.04
C LYS A 28 -12.38 9.41 16.41
N VAL A 29 -12.72 10.35 15.54
CA VAL A 29 -13.98 10.35 14.79
C VAL A 29 -14.04 9.14 13.86
N GLN A 30 -12.98 8.87 13.09
CA GLN A 30 -12.92 7.72 12.20
C GLN A 30 -13.05 6.40 12.94
N ASN A 31 -12.40 6.24 14.11
CA ASN A 31 -12.57 5.04 14.93
C ASN A 31 -14.03 4.86 15.38
N HIS A 32 -14.69 5.94 15.81
CA HIS A 32 -16.08 5.88 16.25
C HIS A 32 -17.07 5.62 15.10
N CYS A 33 -16.75 6.08 13.90
CA CYS A 33 -17.59 5.90 12.72
C CYS A 33 -17.32 4.61 11.94
N SER A 34 -16.29 3.83 12.30
CA SER A 34 -15.95 2.59 11.60
C SER A 34 -16.99 1.50 11.89
N ILE A 35 -17.42 0.79 10.84
CA ILE A 35 -18.33 -0.36 10.97
C ILE A 35 -17.59 -1.70 10.95
N VAL A 36 -16.27 -1.66 10.82
CA VAL A 36 -15.36 -2.81 10.92
C VAL A 36 -14.47 -2.64 12.16
N PRO A 37 -13.82 -3.71 12.63
CA PRO A 37 -12.90 -3.60 13.75
C PRO A 37 -11.82 -2.53 13.56
N THR A 38 -11.42 -1.90 14.65
CA THR A 38 -10.36 -0.88 14.70
C THR A 38 -9.11 -1.40 15.42
N SER A 39 -8.91 -2.72 15.37
CA SER A 39 -7.74 -3.44 15.88
C SER A 39 -6.56 -3.41 14.90
N PRO A 40 -5.33 -3.73 15.37
CA PRO A 40 -4.13 -3.82 14.53
C PRO A 40 -4.33 -4.77 13.34
N PHE A 41 -4.75 -6.01 13.62
CA PHE A 41 -5.20 -6.97 12.60
C PHE A 41 -6.72 -7.13 12.64
N LEU A 42 -7.30 -7.38 11.47
CA LEU A 42 -8.73 -7.63 11.33
C LEU A 42 -8.96 -9.11 10.96
N PRO A 43 -10.07 -9.73 11.39
CA PRO A 43 -10.48 -11.05 10.90
C PRO A 43 -10.73 -11.04 9.39
N ASN A 44 -10.36 -12.11 8.69
CA ASN A 44 -10.54 -12.21 7.23
C ASN A 44 -12.01 -12.15 6.81
N GLU A 45 -12.91 -12.60 7.69
CA GLU A 45 -14.37 -12.57 7.53
C GLU A 45 -14.95 -11.15 7.53
N THR A 46 -14.15 -10.14 7.90
CA THR A 46 -14.54 -8.73 7.83
C THR A 46 -14.94 -8.32 6.41
N PHE A 47 -14.32 -8.94 5.40
CA PHE A 47 -14.59 -8.65 3.99
C PHE A 47 -14.93 -9.93 3.24
N SER A 48 -16.17 -10.01 2.72
CA SER A 48 -16.67 -11.19 2.00
C SER A 48 -15.90 -11.55 0.72
N TRP A 49 -15.14 -10.60 0.16
CA TRP A 49 -14.34 -10.81 -1.05
C TRP A 49 -13.01 -11.52 -0.78
N ILE A 50 -12.59 -11.70 0.49
CA ILE A 50 -11.29 -12.28 0.83
C ILE A 50 -11.17 -13.72 0.34
N SER A 51 -12.15 -14.58 0.65
CA SER A 51 -12.13 -15.97 0.19
C SER A 51 -12.11 -16.07 -1.34
N ALA A 52 -12.89 -15.22 -2.03
CA ALA A 52 -12.88 -15.15 -3.48
C ALA A 52 -11.53 -14.68 -4.05
N LEU A 53 -10.79 -13.80 -3.34
CA LEU A 53 -9.44 -13.41 -3.74
C LEU A 53 -8.44 -14.56 -3.55
N GLU A 54 -8.51 -15.25 -2.41
CA GLU A 54 -7.64 -16.41 -2.10
C GLU A 54 -7.83 -17.54 -3.12
N GLU A 55 -9.06 -17.83 -3.54
CA GLU A 55 -9.37 -18.82 -4.60
C GLU A 55 -8.71 -18.49 -5.95
N GLN A 56 -8.45 -17.20 -6.23
CA GLN A 56 -7.81 -16.77 -7.47
C GLN A 56 -6.28 -16.74 -7.38
N PHE A 57 -5.70 -17.11 -6.22
CA PHE A 57 -4.26 -17.17 -6.02
C PHE A 57 -3.50 -17.88 -7.16
N PRO A 58 -3.92 -19.05 -7.68
CA PRO A 58 -3.18 -19.74 -8.75
C PRO A 58 -3.04 -18.91 -10.03
N LYS A 59 -4.01 -18.04 -10.34
CA LYS A 59 -3.95 -17.16 -11.50
C LYS A 59 -3.03 -15.97 -11.25
N ILE A 60 -3.14 -15.37 -10.06
CA ILE A 60 -2.37 -14.20 -9.66
C ILE A 60 -0.88 -14.55 -9.58
N ILE A 61 -0.53 -15.70 -8.98
CA ILE A 61 0.88 -16.10 -8.86
C ILE A 61 1.52 -16.39 -10.22
N LYS A 62 0.76 -16.94 -11.18
CA LYS A 62 1.24 -17.18 -12.54
C LYS A 62 1.62 -15.87 -13.25
N GLU A 63 0.78 -14.84 -13.15
CA GLU A 63 1.10 -13.53 -13.75
C GLU A 63 2.22 -12.80 -12.99
N PHE A 64 2.29 -12.97 -11.67
CA PHE A 64 3.44 -12.52 -10.89
C PHE A 64 4.74 -13.15 -11.38
N ASP A 65 4.76 -14.47 -11.61
CA ASP A 65 5.94 -15.19 -12.09
C ASP A 65 6.42 -14.67 -13.45
N GLU A 66 5.48 -14.37 -14.37
CA GLU A 66 5.81 -13.76 -15.65
C GLU A 66 6.44 -12.37 -15.49
N VAL A 67 5.86 -11.52 -14.63
CA VAL A 67 6.42 -10.19 -14.31
C VAL A 67 7.80 -10.32 -13.67
N TRP A 68 7.99 -11.32 -12.81
CA TRP A 68 9.22 -11.51 -12.04
C TRP A 68 10.38 -12.10 -12.87
N LYS A 69 10.15 -12.54 -14.11
CA LYS A 69 11.23 -12.96 -15.02
C LYS A 69 12.23 -11.83 -15.33
N ASP A 70 11.79 -10.57 -15.25
CA ASP A 70 12.66 -9.41 -15.45
C ASP A 70 12.46 -8.34 -14.36
N PRO A 71 13.05 -8.54 -13.16
CA PRO A 71 12.93 -7.61 -12.04
C PRO A 71 13.46 -6.20 -12.33
N SER A 72 14.31 -6.03 -13.35
CA SER A 72 14.86 -4.72 -13.74
C SER A 72 13.79 -3.78 -14.30
N LYS A 73 12.67 -4.34 -14.79
CA LYS A 73 11.52 -3.59 -15.29
C LYS A 73 10.57 -3.13 -14.18
N ILE A 74 10.81 -3.56 -12.94
CA ILE A 74 9.98 -3.19 -11.79
C ILE A 74 10.71 -2.10 -11.00
N PRO A 75 10.13 -0.90 -10.86
CA PRO A 75 10.77 0.18 -10.14
C PRO A 75 10.81 -0.10 -8.64
N ALA A 76 11.81 0.48 -7.97
CA ALA A 76 11.85 0.55 -6.52
C ALA A 76 10.78 1.52 -6.00
N PHE A 77 10.25 1.27 -4.81
CA PHE A 77 9.08 1.98 -4.30
C PHE A 77 9.32 3.49 -4.16
N HIS A 78 10.50 3.92 -3.69
CA HIS A 78 10.84 5.33 -3.56
C HIS A 78 10.98 6.06 -4.91
N GLN A 79 11.26 5.36 -6.01
CA GLN A 79 11.26 5.93 -7.36
C GLN A 79 9.84 6.31 -7.78
N MET A 80 8.84 5.61 -7.22
CA MET A 80 7.44 5.89 -7.46
C MET A 80 6.88 6.90 -6.47
N SER A 81 7.06 6.65 -5.19
CA SER A 81 6.62 7.51 -4.10
C SER A 81 7.84 8.09 -3.37
N PRO A 82 8.29 9.31 -3.74
CA PRO A 82 9.45 9.94 -3.10
C PRO A 82 9.31 10.11 -1.59
N ASP A 83 8.07 10.24 -1.09
CA ASP A 83 7.76 10.34 0.34
C ASP A 83 8.19 9.07 1.13
N GLN A 84 8.38 7.95 0.44
CA GLN A 84 8.77 6.66 1.01
C GLN A 84 10.29 6.41 0.98
N ALA A 85 11.09 7.38 0.51
CA ALA A 85 12.56 7.27 0.44
C ALA A 85 13.25 7.03 1.80
N ARG A 86 12.55 7.28 2.92
CA ARG A 86 13.06 6.95 4.26
C ARG A 86 13.06 5.44 4.55
N ILE A 87 12.12 4.70 3.95
CA ILE A 87 11.86 3.29 4.26
C ILE A 87 12.11 2.35 3.08
N SER A 88 12.11 2.86 1.86
CA SER A 88 12.57 2.16 0.65
C SER A 88 13.94 2.70 0.26
N LYS A 89 14.95 1.84 0.38
CA LYS A 89 16.34 2.14 0.02
C LYS A 89 16.76 1.26 -1.13
N GLU A 90 17.55 1.85 -2.05
CA GLU A 90 18.13 1.13 -3.19
C GLU A 90 17.05 0.32 -3.92
N ASP A 91 17.39 -0.86 -4.44
CA ASP A 91 16.46 -1.71 -5.17
C ASP A 91 15.82 -2.82 -4.29
N TYR A 92 15.85 -2.63 -2.96
CA TYR A 92 15.44 -3.68 -2.01
C TYR A 92 13.93 -3.82 -1.84
N TRP A 93 13.15 -2.83 -2.28
CA TRP A 93 11.70 -2.89 -2.22
C TRP A 93 11.11 -2.40 -3.54
N LYS A 94 10.59 -3.35 -4.32
CA LYS A 94 10.04 -3.14 -5.66
C LYS A 94 8.51 -3.17 -5.64
N THR A 95 7.90 -2.38 -6.52
CA THR A 95 6.44 -2.28 -6.64
C THR A 95 5.98 -2.30 -8.09
N TYR A 96 5.17 -3.29 -8.45
CA TYR A 96 4.50 -3.38 -9.75
C TYR A 96 3.03 -2.95 -9.62
N ALA A 97 2.73 -1.70 -9.94
CA ALA A 97 1.43 -1.08 -9.65
C ALA A 97 0.34 -1.41 -10.67
N PHE A 98 -0.83 -1.82 -10.18
CA PHE A 98 -2.07 -1.98 -10.95
C PHE A 98 -2.99 -0.79 -10.75
N PHE A 99 -3.20 -0.38 -9.50
CA PHE A 99 -4.06 0.74 -9.13
C PHE A 99 -3.35 1.64 -8.14
N ILE A 100 -3.44 2.96 -8.37
CA ILE A 100 -2.96 3.99 -7.46
C ILE A 100 -4.13 4.95 -7.20
N PHE A 101 -4.64 4.94 -5.97
CA PHE A 101 -5.79 5.74 -5.52
C PHE A 101 -7.01 5.67 -6.46
N GLY A 102 -7.32 4.47 -6.95
CA GLY A 102 -8.43 4.16 -7.85
C GLY A 102 -8.11 4.35 -9.34
N ASN A 103 -6.91 4.84 -9.69
CA ASN A 103 -6.50 5.01 -11.08
C ASN A 103 -5.73 3.78 -11.55
N ALA A 104 -6.20 3.15 -12.62
CA ALA A 104 -5.53 2.01 -13.24
C ALA A 104 -4.22 2.43 -13.95
N VAL A 105 -3.18 1.62 -13.79
CA VAL A 105 -1.93 1.69 -14.56
C VAL A 105 -2.08 0.77 -15.77
N ILE A 106 -2.63 1.32 -16.85
CA ILE A 106 -3.14 0.56 -18.00
C ILE A 106 -2.10 -0.41 -18.58
N GLU A 107 -0.83 0.01 -18.72
CA GLU A 107 0.22 -0.84 -19.29
C GLU A 107 0.58 -2.05 -18.40
N ASN A 108 0.38 -1.93 -17.09
CA ASN A 108 0.64 -3.00 -16.15
C ASN A 108 -0.56 -3.94 -16.08
N CYS A 109 -1.78 -3.38 -16.04
CA CYS A 109 -3.02 -4.14 -16.05
C CYS A 109 -3.18 -4.97 -17.32
N SER A 110 -2.77 -4.46 -18.48
CA SER A 110 -2.85 -5.21 -19.75
C SER A 110 -1.90 -6.41 -19.83
N LYS A 111 -0.85 -6.45 -19.00
CA LYS A 111 0.09 -7.58 -18.90
C LYS A 111 -0.33 -8.62 -17.85
N CYS A 112 -1.28 -8.27 -16.99
CA CYS A 112 -1.78 -9.14 -15.92
C CYS A 112 -3.32 -9.07 -15.92
N THR A 113 -3.93 -9.59 -16.98
CA THR A 113 -5.37 -9.47 -17.22
C THR A 113 -6.20 -10.24 -16.20
N GLU A 114 -5.76 -11.42 -15.77
CA GLU A 114 -6.47 -12.23 -14.77
C GLU A 114 -6.43 -11.54 -13.40
N THR A 115 -5.25 -11.07 -12.96
CA THR A 115 -5.11 -10.30 -11.73
C THR A 115 -5.95 -9.03 -11.76
N THR A 116 -5.94 -8.32 -12.90
CA THR A 116 -6.75 -7.11 -13.08
C THR A 116 -8.24 -7.40 -12.98
N GLU A 117 -8.72 -8.49 -13.57
CA GLU A 117 -10.13 -8.88 -13.48
C GLU A 117 -10.55 -9.16 -12.03
N VAL A 118 -9.70 -9.86 -11.27
CA VAL A 118 -9.94 -10.12 -9.85
C VAL A 118 -9.97 -8.83 -9.04
N LEU A 119 -8.99 -7.94 -9.26
CA LEU A 119 -8.92 -6.64 -8.57
C LEU A 119 -10.13 -5.76 -8.85
N ASN A 120 -10.66 -5.75 -10.08
CA ASN A 120 -11.85 -4.97 -10.44
C ASN A 120 -13.12 -5.43 -9.72
N LYS A 121 -13.16 -6.65 -9.18
CA LYS A 121 -14.29 -7.17 -8.39
C LYS A 121 -14.22 -6.73 -6.92
N ILE A 122 -13.10 -6.15 -6.47
CA ILE A 122 -12.93 -5.69 -5.09
C ILE A 122 -13.62 -4.33 -4.90
N PRO A 123 -14.60 -4.21 -3.98
CA PRO A 123 -15.32 -2.97 -3.76
C PRO A 123 -14.41 -1.89 -3.16
N ASN A 124 -14.55 -0.66 -3.68
CA ASN A 124 -13.83 0.52 -3.20
C ASN A 124 -12.29 0.37 -3.18
N LEU A 125 -11.74 -0.40 -4.14
CA LEU A 125 -10.32 -0.55 -4.33
C LEU A 125 -9.64 0.81 -4.57
N GLN A 126 -8.61 1.12 -3.78
CA GLN A 126 -7.81 2.33 -3.97
C GLN A 126 -6.43 1.97 -4.50
N ASN A 127 -5.74 1.04 -3.87
CA ASN A 127 -4.38 0.69 -4.25
C ASN A 127 -4.27 -0.81 -4.48
N ALA A 128 -3.52 -1.20 -5.52
CA ALA A 128 -3.11 -2.59 -5.69
C ALA A 128 -1.78 -2.69 -6.42
N TRP A 129 -0.88 -3.52 -5.91
CA TRP A 129 0.41 -3.81 -6.56
C TRP A 129 1.05 -5.10 -6.06
N PHE A 130 1.92 -5.69 -6.86
CA PHE A 130 2.88 -6.66 -6.34
C PHE A 130 3.95 -5.92 -5.54
N SER A 131 4.09 -6.28 -4.26
CA SER A 131 5.07 -5.70 -3.33
C SER A 131 6.15 -6.73 -3.04
N ILE A 132 7.36 -6.48 -3.54
CA ILE A 132 8.46 -7.45 -3.50
C ILE A 132 9.58 -6.93 -2.62
N LEU A 133 9.94 -7.73 -1.62
CA LEU A 133 10.95 -7.38 -0.62
C LEU A 133 12.18 -8.26 -0.79
N ALA A 134 13.34 -7.62 -0.88
CA ALA A 134 14.63 -8.28 -1.03
C ALA A 134 14.99 -9.16 0.18
N PRO A 135 15.89 -10.14 -0.02
CA PRO A 135 16.49 -10.89 1.06
C PRO A 135 17.05 -9.97 2.15
N LYS A 136 16.90 -10.37 3.42
CA LYS A 136 17.45 -9.68 4.60
C LYS A 136 17.00 -8.24 4.82
N TYR A 137 16.06 -7.72 4.02
CA TYR A 137 15.64 -6.33 4.14
C TYR A 137 14.61 -6.12 5.25
N HIS A 138 14.83 -5.04 6.01
CA HIS A 138 13.96 -4.55 7.08
C HIS A 138 13.30 -3.25 6.65
N ILE A 139 11.97 -3.23 6.61
CA ILE A 139 11.22 -1.98 6.53
C ILE A 139 11.04 -1.49 7.98
N PRO A 140 11.64 -0.36 8.37
CA PRO A 140 11.62 0.09 9.75
C PRO A 140 10.21 0.52 10.20
N PRO A 141 9.99 0.70 11.51
CA PRO A 141 8.71 1.15 12.06
C PRO A 141 8.19 2.42 11.40
N HIS A 142 6.96 2.36 10.89
CA HIS A 142 6.28 3.48 10.24
C HIS A 142 4.76 3.39 10.41
N ARG A 143 4.05 4.41 9.95
CA ARG A 143 2.58 4.47 9.98
C ARG A 143 2.05 4.89 8.61
N GLY A 144 0.91 4.32 8.26
CA GLY A 144 0.10 4.70 7.13
C GLY A 144 -0.40 6.13 7.24
N PRO A 145 -0.68 6.77 6.10
CA PRO A 145 -1.04 8.19 6.05
C PRO A 145 -2.48 8.47 6.54
N THR A 146 -3.38 7.47 6.51
CA THR A 146 -4.82 7.70 6.75
C THR A 146 -5.56 6.44 7.22
N LYS A 147 -6.48 6.60 8.18
CA LYS A 147 -7.41 5.54 8.61
C LYS A 147 -8.56 5.31 7.63
N ALA A 148 -8.63 6.12 6.57
CA ALA A 148 -9.63 5.96 5.52
C ALA A 148 -9.46 4.67 4.70
N LEU A 149 -8.31 3.98 4.85
CA LEU A 149 -7.99 2.75 4.15
C LEU A 149 -7.83 1.57 5.12
N ILE A 150 -8.08 0.37 4.63
CA ILE A 150 -7.67 -0.90 5.23
C ILE A 150 -6.73 -1.60 4.25
N ARG A 151 -5.66 -2.18 4.79
CA ARG A 151 -4.68 -2.93 4.00
C ARG A 151 -4.93 -4.42 4.07
N CYS A 152 -4.87 -5.06 2.92
CA CYS A 152 -4.86 -6.49 2.73
C CYS A 152 -3.58 -6.91 2.03
N HIS A 153 -2.90 -7.93 2.51
CA HIS A 153 -1.81 -8.60 1.80
C HIS A 153 -2.19 -10.06 1.54
N LEU A 154 -2.27 -10.45 0.28
CA LEU A 154 -2.29 -11.86 -0.12
C LEU A 154 -0.84 -12.34 -0.31
N GLY A 155 -0.43 -13.41 0.39
CA GLY A 155 0.90 -13.99 0.22
C GLY A 155 1.08 -14.58 -1.19
N LEU A 156 2.12 -14.14 -1.92
CA LEU A 156 2.43 -14.63 -3.27
C LEU A 156 3.61 -15.61 -3.27
N LYS A 157 4.77 -15.11 -2.84
CA LYS A 157 5.96 -15.92 -2.59
C LYS A 157 6.43 -15.66 -1.19
N VAL A 158 6.41 -16.66 -0.33
CA VAL A 158 6.74 -16.51 1.08
C VAL A 158 7.81 -17.53 1.46
N PRO A 159 9.10 -17.17 1.31
CA PRO A 159 10.19 -18.11 1.59
C PRO A 159 10.29 -18.43 3.09
N GLY A 160 10.74 -19.65 3.39
CA GLY A 160 10.92 -20.16 4.74
C GLY A 160 9.61 -20.51 5.43
N ASN A 161 9.55 -20.28 6.75
CA ASN A 161 8.33 -20.49 7.54
C ASN A 161 7.74 -19.13 7.95
N ALA A 162 6.58 -19.15 8.61
CA ALA A 162 5.87 -17.95 9.06
C ALA A 162 6.72 -17.00 9.95
N ASN A 163 7.79 -17.49 10.57
CA ASN A 163 8.68 -16.67 11.40
C ASN A 163 9.87 -16.08 10.61
N SER A 164 10.10 -16.55 9.38
CA SER A 164 11.18 -16.06 8.52
C SER A 164 10.81 -14.75 7.82
N CYS A 165 9.52 -14.57 7.50
CA CYS A 165 8.97 -13.38 6.89
C CYS A 165 7.78 -12.91 7.72
N TRP A 166 7.92 -11.79 8.42
CA TRP A 166 6.89 -11.33 9.36
C TRP A 166 6.60 -9.83 9.23
N ILE A 167 5.39 -9.47 9.67
CA ILE A 167 4.96 -8.11 9.91
C ILE A 167 4.54 -7.97 11.37
N ARG A 168 5.02 -6.91 12.03
CA ARG A 168 4.48 -6.45 13.30
C ARG A 168 3.55 -5.29 13.04
N VAL A 169 2.34 -5.33 13.61
CA VAL A 169 1.40 -4.21 13.63
C VAL A 169 1.01 -3.97 15.07
N ASP A 170 1.36 -2.80 15.59
CA ASP A 170 1.31 -2.48 17.01
C ASP A 170 2.09 -3.51 17.85
N ASN A 171 1.44 -4.24 18.75
CA ASN A 171 2.02 -5.27 19.60
C ASN A 171 1.86 -6.70 19.06
N GLU A 172 1.24 -6.88 17.89
CA GLU A 172 0.96 -8.18 17.29
C GLU A 172 1.94 -8.49 16.15
N VAL A 173 2.40 -9.73 16.04
CA VAL A 173 3.27 -10.21 14.95
C VAL A 173 2.58 -11.32 14.18
N ARG A 174 2.59 -11.24 12.84
CA ARG A 174 2.09 -12.30 11.97
C ARG A 174 3.08 -12.61 10.84
N GLY A 175 3.13 -13.88 10.45
CA GLY A 175 3.76 -14.32 9.22
C GLY A 175 2.78 -14.34 8.05
N TRP A 176 3.31 -14.33 6.82
CA TRP A 176 2.50 -14.62 5.64
C TRP A 176 2.47 -16.13 5.37
N SER A 177 1.43 -16.56 4.67
CA SER A 177 1.35 -17.86 4.00
C SER A 177 0.94 -17.64 2.55
N GLU A 178 1.47 -18.44 1.64
CA GLU A 178 1.08 -18.36 0.23
C GLU A 178 -0.40 -18.66 0.05
N GLY A 179 -1.07 -17.88 -0.81
CA GLY A 179 -2.50 -18.01 -1.05
C GLY A 179 -3.42 -17.58 0.09
N GLN A 180 -2.88 -16.97 1.15
CA GLN A 180 -3.66 -16.52 2.30
C GLN A 180 -3.53 -15.01 2.52
N CYS A 181 -4.63 -14.39 2.90
CA CYS A 181 -4.71 -12.97 3.19
C CYS A 181 -4.41 -12.66 4.66
N ILE A 182 -3.77 -11.52 4.89
CA ILE A 182 -3.77 -10.84 6.19
C ILE A 182 -4.36 -9.44 6.02
N LEU A 183 -5.27 -9.06 6.91
CA LEU A 183 -5.86 -7.72 6.98
C LEU A 183 -5.34 -6.95 8.18
N PHE A 184 -4.96 -5.70 7.97
CA PHE A 184 -4.48 -4.85 9.05
C PHE A 184 -4.75 -3.36 8.81
N ASP A 185 -4.82 -2.61 9.90
CA ASP A 185 -4.87 -1.15 9.89
C ASP A 185 -3.43 -0.61 9.92
N ASP A 186 -2.93 -0.18 8.77
CA ASP A 186 -1.57 0.33 8.63
C ASP A 186 -1.34 1.67 9.35
N THR A 187 -2.37 2.30 9.93
CA THR A 187 -2.18 3.51 10.76
C THR A 187 -1.64 3.20 12.15
N PHE A 188 -1.72 1.95 12.59
CA PHE A 188 -0.89 1.46 13.69
C PHE A 188 0.57 1.45 13.25
N GLU A 189 1.47 1.61 14.22
CA GLU A 189 2.89 1.51 13.89
C GLU A 189 3.20 0.08 13.47
N HIS A 190 3.85 -0.07 12.33
CA HIS A 190 4.16 -1.38 11.77
C HIS A 190 5.54 -1.40 11.15
N GLU A 191 6.13 -2.59 11.13
CA GLU A 191 7.43 -2.87 10.52
C GLU A 191 7.40 -4.27 9.89
N VAL A 192 8.27 -4.50 8.91
CA VAL A 192 8.30 -5.74 8.14
C VAL A 192 9.72 -6.24 8.02
N GLN A 193 9.90 -7.54 8.20
CA GLN A 193 11.20 -8.20 8.07
C GLN A 193 11.11 -9.36 7.08
N ASN A 194 12.08 -9.43 6.17
CA ASN A 194 12.40 -10.64 5.43
C ASN A 194 13.76 -11.18 5.92
N ASN A 195 13.76 -12.20 6.78
CA ASN A 195 14.99 -12.82 7.29
C ASN A 195 15.55 -13.92 6.37
N THR A 196 14.98 -14.14 5.19
CA THR A 196 15.43 -15.20 4.27
C THR A 196 16.53 -14.73 3.32
N SER A 197 17.10 -15.68 2.58
CA SER A 197 18.00 -15.44 1.44
C SER A 197 17.24 -15.23 0.12
N GLU A 198 15.91 -15.23 0.14
CA GLU A 198 15.06 -15.18 -1.04
C GLU A 198 14.13 -13.96 -1.02
N TYR A 199 13.60 -13.59 -2.18
CA TYR A 199 12.64 -12.50 -2.27
C TYR A 199 11.27 -12.94 -1.73
N ARG A 200 10.60 -12.03 -1.00
CA ARG A 200 9.23 -12.23 -0.52
C ARG A 200 8.28 -11.33 -1.32
N ALA A 201 7.23 -11.89 -1.89
CA ALA A 201 6.22 -11.15 -2.64
C ALA A 201 4.84 -11.29 -2.00
N VAL A 202 4.08 -10.19 -1.98
CA VAL A 202 2.66 -10.16 -1.64
C VAL A 202 1.90 -9.34 -2.68
N LEU A 203 0.63 -9.66 -2.91
CA LEU A 203 -0.30 -8.75 -3.56
C LEU A 203 -0.81 -7.80 -2.47
N PHE A 204 -0.33 -6.57 -2.52
CA PHE A 204 -0.75 -5.48 -1.65
C PHE A 204 -2.04 -4.89 -2.20
N ILE A 205 -3.04 -4.71 -1.34
CA ILE A 205 -4.33 -4.12 -1.66
C ILE A 205 -4.71 -3.13 -0.55
N ASP A 206 -5.07 -1.89 -0.90
CA ASP A 206 -5.81 -1.01 0.00
C ASP A 206 -7.25 -0.81 -0.51
N VAL A 207 -8.22 -0.97 0.37
CA VAL A 207 -9.64 -0.65 0.14
C VAL A 207 -10.09 0.46 1.07
N GLU A 208 -11.12 1.21 0.68
CA GLU A 208 -11.74 2.17 1.61
C GLU A 208 -12.28 1.43 2.84
N ARG A 209 -11.92 1.93 4.03
CA ARG A 209 -12.44 1.42 5.30
C ARG A 209 -13.96 1.60 5.30
N PRO A 210 -14.75 0.54 5.54
CA PRO A 210 -16.19 0.71 5.71
C PRO A 210 -16.51 1.57 6.95
N MET A 211 -17.37 2.56 6.74
CA MET A 211 -17.81 3.52 7.75
C MET A 211 -19.32 3.68 7.73
N ASN A 212 -19.88 4.24 8.80
CA ASN A 212 -21.23 4.80 8.76
C ASN A 212 -21.26 6.04 7.82
N ARG A 213 -22.46 6.56 7.53
CA ARG A 213 -22.65 7.66 6.55
C ARG A 213 -21.79 8.90 6.83
N VAL A 214 -21.64 9.29 8.10
CA VAL A 214 -20.83 10.45 8.49
C VAL A 214 -19.34 10.18 8.25
N GLY A 215 -18.85 9.01 8.70
CA GLY A 215 -17.47 8.61 8.49
C GLY A 215 -17.14 8.42 7.00
N GLN A 216 -18.09 7.95 6.20
CA GLN A 216 -17.91 7.80 4.75
C GLN A 216 -17.71 9.16 4.09
N LEU A 217 -18.54 10.16 4.41
CA LEU A 217 -18.36 11.52 3.90
C LEU A 217 -16.99 12.10 4.27
N ILE A 218 -16.56 11.91 5.53
CA ILE A 218 -15.25 12.36 6.00
C ILE A 218 -14.13 11.64 5.23
N ASN A 219 -14.19 10.32 5.07
CA ASN A 219 -13.19 9.53 4.34
C ASN A 219 -13.12 9.96 2.88
N THR A 220 -14.26 10.13 2.20
CA THR A 220 -14.31 10.61 0.81
C THR A 220 -13.63 11.97 0.67
N LEU A 221 -13.89 12.91 1.58
CA LEU A 221 -13.23 14.23 1.57
C LEU A 221 -11.72 14.11 1.78
N ILE A 222 -11.28 13.31 2.75
CA ILE A 222 -9.85 13.07 3.01
C ILE A 222 -9.16 12.47 1.79
N LEU A 223 -9.74 11.41 1.20
CA LEU A 223 -9.18 10.72 0.04
C LEU A 223 -9.14 11.64 -1.19
N ASN A 224 -10.18 12.42 -1.44
CA ASN A 224 -10.20 13.40 -2.54
C ASN A 224 -9.13 14.48 -2.35
N MET A 225 -8.96 14.98 -1.12
CA MET A 225 -7.90 15.93 -0.80
C MET A 225 -6.52 15.31 -1.03
N MET A 226 -6.28 14.08 -0.57
CA MET A 226 -5.03 13.35 -0.81
C MET A 226 -4.76 13.18 -2.31
N LYS A 227 -5.76 12.76 -3.10
CA LYS A 227 -5.69 12.62 -4.57
C LYS A 227 -5.32 13.93 -5.26
N ALA A 228 -5.71 15.08 -4.70
CA ALA A 228 -5.35 16.39 -5.23
C ALA A 228 -3.90 16.81 -4.94
N THR A 229 -3.22 16.16 -3.99
CA THR A 229 -1.83 16.50 -3.59
C THR A 229 -0.76 15.77 -4.40
N ARG A 230 0.50 16.18 -4.21
CA ARG A 230 1.68 15.51 -4.79
C ARG A 230 1.87 14.08 -4.29
N TYR A 231 1.37 13.76 -3.09
CA TYR A 231 1.43 12.42 -2.52
C TYR A 231 0.87 11.35 -3.47
N VAL A 232 -0.20 11.68 -4.21
CA VAL A 232 -0.81 10.77 -5.20
C VAL A 232 -0.37 11.08 -6.61
N LYS A 233 -0.25 12.37 -6.96
CA LYS A 233 0.11 12.80 -8.33
C LYS A 233 1.52 12.38 -8.73
N ASP A 234 2.48 12.42 -7.82
CA ASP A 234 3.87 12.08 -8.13
C ASP A 234 4.01 10.58 -8.45
N PRO A 235 3.48 9.62 -7.66
CA PRO A 235 3.44 8.20 -8.04
C PRO A 235 2.81 7.91 -9.39
N LEU A 236 1.67 8.53 -9.70
CA LEU A 236 1.00 8.35 -11.00
C LEU A 236 1.88 8.84 -12.16
N ASN A 237 2.44 10.03 -12.02
CA ASN A 237 3.30 10.61 -13.06
C ASN A 237 4.59 9.82 -13.23
N ASN A 238 5.19 9.37 -12.13
CA ASN A 238 6.40 8.57 -12.15
C ASN A 238 6.13 7.19 -12.79
N MET A 239 4.98 6.56 -12.52
CA MET A 239 4.60 5.27 -13.16
C MET A 239 4.46 5.43 -14.66
N LYS A 240 3.76 6.46 -15.11
CA LYS A 240 3.62 6.77 -16.54
C LYS A 240 4.98 6.98 -17.21
N LYS A 241 5.87 7.76 -16.58
CA LYS A 241 7.24 7.98 -17.09
C LYS A 241 8.06 6.70 -17.16
N TRP A 242 8.01 5.88 -16.11
CA TRP A 242 8.72 4.60 -16.06
C TRP A 242 8.27 3.67 -17.20
N ASN A 243 6.96 3.47 -17.35
CA ASN A 243 6.39 2.61 -18.39
C ASN A 243 6.68 3.13 -19.80
N LYS A 244 6.64 4.44 -20.00
CA LYS A 244 7.04 5.07 -21.28
C LYS A 244 8.50 4.74 -21.60
N ASN A 245 9.43 4.96 -20.66
CA ASN A 245 10.85 4.68 -20.85
C ASN A 245 11.12 3.20 -21.13
N LEU A 246 10.38 2.29 -20.50
CA LEU A 246 10.45 0.86 -20.81
C LEU A 246 10.03 0.57 -22.25
N SER A 247 8.92 1.16 -22.72
CA SER A 247 8.44 0.94 -24.09
C SER A 247 9.41 1.47 -25.15
N GLU A 248 10.10 2.58 -24.88
CA GLU A 248 11.06 3.19 -25.81
C GLU A 248 12.37 2.41 -25.92
N LYS A 249 12.80 1.73 -24.84
CA LYS A 249 14.00 0.87 -24.84
C LYS A 249 13.82 -0.46 -25.59
N HIS A 250 12.58 -0.83 -25.93
CA HIS A 250 12.23 -2.09 -26.61
C HIS A 250 11.69 -1.87 -28.03
N LYS A 251 11.78 -0.65 -28.55
CA LYS A 251 11.65 -0.34 -29.99
C LYS A 251 13.03 -0.35 -30.63
#